data_AF-A0A3S0FSC4-F1
#
_entry.id   AF-A0A3S0FSC4-F1
#
_cell.length_a   1.000
_cell.length_b   1.000
_cell.length_c   1.000
_cell.angle_alpha   90.00
_cell.angle_beta   90.00
_cell.angle_gamma   90.00
#
_symmetry.space_group_name_H-M   'P 1'
#
loop_
_entity.id
_entity.type
_entity.pdbx_description
1 polymer ?
#
loop_
_entity_poly.entity_id
_entity_poly.type
_entity_poly.pdbx_seq_one_letter_code
_entity_poly.pdbx_strand_id
1 'polypeptide(L)'
;MAKQSRTGLRFPHVTCERGARVDERTLKAAKRVEDITAFYVHAAVYVIINLLLVIINVTITDDVWWAHWVLLGWGVGLVAHWFAVFGRTPRFISRWQVRKMRQLRRQM
;
A
#
# COMPACT_ATOMS: atom_id res chain seq x y z
N MET A 1 -12.54 23.75 64.79
CA MET A 1 -12.53 22.36 64.26
C MET A 1 -12.89 22.41 62.78
N ALA A 2 -11.93 22.26 61.87
CA ALA A 2 -12.18 22.18 60.43
C ALA A 2 -11.22 21.14 59.82
N LYS A 3 -11.70 19.92 59.60
CA LYS A 3 -10.95 18.84 58.96
C LYS A 3 -11.42 18.73 57.51
N GLN A 4 -10.78 19.49 56.62
CA GLN A 4 -11.03 19.40 55.19
C GLN A 4 -10.12 18.33 54.59
N SER A 5 -10.62 17.11 54.51
CA SER A 5 -10.00 16.01 53.77
C SER A 5 -10.07 16.31 52.27
N ARG A 6 -9.02 16.96 51.74
CA ARG A 6 -8.76 17.01 50.30
C ARG A 6 -8.22 15.65 49.87
N THR A 7 -9.10 14.74 49.49
CA THR A 7 -8.75 13.57 48.68
C THR A 7 -8.29 14.07 47.32
N GLY A 8 -6.98 14.03 47.09
CA GLY A 8 -6.39 14.28 45.79
C GLY A 8 -6.77 13.18 44.81
N LEU A 9 -7.80 13.42 44.01
CA LEU A 9 -8.07 12.66 42.79
C LEU A 9 -6.94 12.92 41.80
N ARG A 10 -5.93 12.04 41.83
CA ARG A 10 -4.85 12.00 40.84
C ARG A 10 -5.42 11.40 39.55
N PHE A 11 -5.94 12.23 38.67
CA PHE A 11 -6.25 11.82 37.31
C PHE A 11 -4.93 11.43 36.61
N PRO A 12 -4.85 10.26 35.95
CA PRO A 12 -3.71 9.95 35.12
C PRO A 12 -3.67 10.98 33.98
N HIS A 13 -2.57 11.71 33.86
CA HIS A 13 -2.31 12.54 32.70
C HIS A 13 -2.20 11.63 31.47
N VAL A 14 -3.34 11.39 30.81
CA VAL A 14 -3.40 10.74 29.49
C VAL A 14 -2.71 11.71 28.54
N THR A 15 -1.43 11.48 28.31
CA THR A 15 -0.61 12.30 27.43
C THR A 15 -1.14 12.18 26.00
N CYS A 16 -1.56 13.28 25.39
CA CYS A 16 -1.96 13.39 23.97
C CYS A 16 -0.92 12.74 23.02
N GLU A 17 0.36 12.80 23.41
CA GLU A 17 1.50 12.08 22.84
C GLU A 17 1.28 10.57 22.57
N ARG A 18 0.44 9.89 23.36
CA ARG A 18 0.18 8.45 23.21
C ARG A 18 -0.85 8.17 22.12
N GLY A 19 -1.84 9.04 21.94
CA GLY A 19 -2.81 8.94 20.84
C GLY A 19 -2.14 9.15 19.48
N ALA A 20 -1.43 10.27 19.33
CA ALA A 20 -0.72 10.60 18.08
C ALA A 20 0.30 9.51 17.66
N ARG A 21 1.02 8.90 18.61
CA ARG A 21 1.97 7.81 18.30
C ARG A 21 1.31 6.51 17.88
N VAL A 22 0.10 6.22 18.37
CA VAL A 22 -0.66 5.03 17.97
C VAL A 22 -1.22 5.24 16.57
N ASP A 23 -1.74 6.43 16.27
CA ASP A 23 -2.27 6.80 14.94
C ASP A 23 -1.19 6.70 13.86
N GLU A 24 0.02 7.22 14.10
CA GLU A 24 1.11 7.13 13.11
C GLU A 24 1.56 5.69 12.80
N ARG A 25 1.59 4.82 13.81
CA ARG A 25 1.99 3.41 13.64
C ARG A 25 0.90 2.61 12.94
N THR A 26 -0.37 2.86 13.31
CA THR A 26 -1.53 2.21 12.69
C THR A 26 -1.74 2.67 11.25
N LEU A 27 -1.57 3.97 10.95
CA LEU A 27 -1.62 4.51 9.57
C LEU A 27 -0.57 3.86 8.65
N LYS A 28 0.68 3.69 9.14
CA LYS A 28 1.75 3.04 8.37
C LYS A 28 1.48 1.56 8.14
N ALA A 29 0.89 0.87 9.13
CA ALA A 29 0.48 -0.52 8.97
C ALA A 29 -0.68 -0.66 7.99
N ALA A 30 -1.70 0.20 8.10
CA ALA A 30 -2.89 0.21 7.25
C ALA A 30 -2.54 0.45 5.78
N LYS A 31 -1.67 1.44 5.50
CA LYS A 31 -1.23 1.74 4.14
C LYS A 31 -0.55 0.54 3.46
N ARG A 32 0.22 -0.22 4.25
CA ARG A 32 0.90 -1.42 3.76
C ARG A 32 -0.07 -2.54 3.41
N VAL A 33 -1.16 -2.67 4.18
CA VAL A 33 -2.24 -3.63 3.90
C VAL A 33 -3.04 -3.21 2.67
N GLU A 34 -3.30 -1.92 2.50
CA GLU A 34 -3.98 -1.36 1.33
C GLU A 34 -3.21 -1.63 0.04
N ASP A 35 -1.89 -1.38 0.03
CA ASP A 35 -1.02 -1.65 -1.12
C ASP A 35 -1.04 -3.15 -1.51
N ILE A 36 -0.99 -4.04 -0.52
CA ILE A 36 -1.07 -5.49 -0.74
C ILE A 36 -2.44 -5.88 -1.29
N THR A 37 -3.51 -5.32 -0.74
CA THR A 37 -4.89 -5.61 -1.17
C THR A 37 -5.13 -5.14 -2.59
N ALA A 38 -4.67 -3.94 -2.95
CA ALA A 38 -4.77 -3.40 -4.30
C ALA A 38 -4.04 -4.29 -5.32
N PHE A 39 -2.86 -4.81 -4.97
CA PHE A 39 -2.14 -5.78 -5.79
C PHE A 39 -2.95 -7.07 -6.01
N TYR A 40 -3.52 -7.65 -4.95
CA TYR A 40 -4.31 -8.89 -5.06
C TYR A 40 -5.55 -8.70 -5.93
N VAL A 41 -6.25 -7.58 -5.81
CA VAL A 41 -7.41 -7.26 -6.67
C VAL A 41 -6.97 -7.19 -8.13
N HIS A 42 -5.87 -6.49 -8.41
CA HIS A 42 -5.36 -6.36 -9.77
C HIS A 42 -4.91 -7.71 -10.34
N ALA A 43 -4.22 -8.53 -9.55
CA ALA A 43 -3.82 -9.88 -9.93
C ALA A 43 -5.02 -10.81 -10.19
N ALA A 44 -6.06 -10.75 -9.35
CA ALA A 44 -7.27 -11.55 -9.51
C ALA A 44 -8.01 -11.18 -10.81
N VAL A 45 -8.20 -9.89 -11.07
CA VAL A 45 -8.80 -9.40 -12.33
C VAL A 45 -7.96 -9.83 -13.53
N TYR A 46 -6.62 -9.73 -13.44
CA TYR A 46 -5.73 -10.19 -14.50
C TYR A 46 -5.92 -11.68 -14.82
N VAL A 47 -5.97 -12.54 -13.79
CA VAL A 47 -6.18 -13.99 -14.00
C VAL A 47 -7.54 -14.26 -14.63
N ILE A 48 -8.61 -13.64 -14.15
CA ILE A 48 -9.98 -13.83 -14.66
C ILE A 48 -10.06 -13.41 -16.14
N ILE A 49 -9.55 -12.22 -16.47
CA ILE A 49 -9.56 -11.71 -17.85
C ILE A 49 -8.73 -12.60 -18.77
N ASN A 50 -7.52 -13.01 -18.37
CA ASN A 50 -6.69 -13.90 -19.19
C ASN A 50 -7.35 -15.26 -19.42
N LEU A 51 -7.98 -15.85 -18.40
CA LEU A 51 -8.75 -17.08 -18.55
C LEU A 51 -9.89 -16.91 -19.57
N LEU A 52 -10.64 -15.81 -19.46
CA LEU A 52 -11.72 -15.50 -20.41
C LEU A 52 -11.19 -15.33 -21.83
N LEU A 53 -10.06 -14.63 -22.02
CA LEU A 53 -9.43 -14.47 -23.32
C LEU A 53 -8.95 -15.79 -23.92
N VAL A 54 -8.36 -16.67 -23.12
CA VAL A 54 -7.94 -18.00 -23.57
C VAL A 54 -9.15 -18.83 -24.02
N ILE A 55 -10.26 -18.78 -23.27
CA ILE A 55 -11.50 -19.47 -23.64
C ILE A 55 -12.03 -18.93 -24.98
N ILE A 56 -12.09 -17.61 -25.15
CA ILE A 56 -12.52 -16.97 -26.40
C ILE A 56 -11.59 -17.35 -27.56
N ASN A 57 -10.28 -17.37 -27.34
CA ASN A 57 -9.31 -17.70 -28.37
C ASN A 57 -9.48 -19.14 -28.88
N VAL A 58 -9.68 -20.11 -27.97
CA VAL A 58 -9.91 -21.52 -28.30
C VAL A 58 -11.29 -21.77 -28.94
N THR A 59 -12.27 -20.88 -28.73
CA THR A 59 -13.64 -21.11 -29.21
C THR A 59 -13.99 -20.34 -30.48
N ILE A 60 -13.37 -19.17 -30.72
CA ILE A 60 -13.77 -18.25 -31.79
C ILE A 60 -12.66 -18.08 -32.84
N THR A 61 -11.38 -18.21 -32.49
CA THR A 61 -10.30 -17.78 -33.38
C THR A 61 -9.03 -18.62 -33.19
N ASP A 62 -8.99 -19.80 -33.81
CA ASP A 62 -7.83 -20.70 -33.74
C ASP A 62 -6.55 -20.12 -34.38
N ASP A 63 -6.68 -19.17 -35.33
CA ASP A 63 -5.56 -18.70 -36.16
C ASP A 63 -4.85 -17.42 -35.65
N VAL A 64 -5.43 -16.69 -34.69
CA VAL A 64 -4.86 -15.39 -34.26
C VAL A 64 -4.68 -15.34 -32.75
N TRP A 65 -3.45 -15.59 -32.32
CA TRP A 65 -2.98 -15.55 -30.93
C TRP A 65 -2.90 -14.14 -30.30
N TRP A 66 -3.92 -13.28 -30.52
CA TRP A 66 -3.94 -11.89 -30.07
C TRP A 66 -3.91 -11.75 -28.53
N ALA A 67 -4.38 -12.76 -27.79
CA ALA A 67 -4.41 -12.78 -26.33
C ALA A 67 -3.02 -12.57 -25.69
N HIS A 68 -1.94 -12.98 -26.38
CA HIS A 68 -0.56 -12.82 -25.91
C HIS A 68 -0.16 -11.35 -25.79
N TRP A 69 -0.71 -10.45 -26.63
CA TRP A 69 -0.45 -9.02 -26.53
C TRP A 69 -1.05 -8.41 -25.27
N VAL A 70 -2.25 -8.85 -24.88
CA VAL A 70 -2.89 -8.43 -23.62
C VAL A 70 -2.09 -8.98 -22.44
N LEU A 71 -1.66 -10.24 -22.52
CA LEU A 71 -0.87 -10.91 -21.49
C LEU A 71 0.50 -10.23 -21.29
N LEU A 72 1.18 -9.85 -22.37
CA LEU A 72 2.47 -9.14 -22.35
C LEU A 72 2.32 -7.68 -21.91
N GLY A 73 1.34 -6.94 -22.45
CA GLY A 73 1.15 -5.53 -22.12
C GLY A 73 0.79 -5.32 -20.64
N TRP A 74 -0.15 -6.11 -20.13
CA TRP A 74 -0.61 -6.00 -18.75
C TRP A 74 0.27 -6.80 -17.77
N GLY A 75 0.89 -7.89 -18.22
CA GLY A 75 1.80 -8.69 -17.41
C GLY A 75 3.01 -7.90 -16.93
N VAL A 76 3.55 -7.00 -17.75
CA VAL A 76 4.65 -6.10 -17.34
C VAL A 76 4.21 -5.16 -16.21
N GLY A 77 2.99 -4.62 -16.27
CA GLY A 77 2.42 -3.78 -15.21
C GLY A 77 2.22 -4.54 -13.90
N LEU A 78 1.71 -5.77 -13.97
CA LEU A 78 1.52 -6.64 -12.81
C LEU A 78 2.86 -6.98 -12.14
N VAL A 79 3.88 -7.33 -12.94
CA VAL A 79 5.24 -7.61 -12.44
C VAL A 79 5.85 -6.36 -11.81
N ALA A 80 5.71 -5.19 -12.42
CA ALA A 80 6.19 -3.94 -11.83
C ALA A 80 5.50 -3.62 -10.49
N HIS A 81 4.20 -3.86 -10.38
CA HIS A 81 3.46 -3.69 -9.14
C HIS A 81 3.85 -4.72 -8.07
N TRP A 82 4.09 -5.98 -8.46
CA TRP A 82 4.65 -7.01 -7.58
C TRP A 82 5.98 -6.55 -6.98
N PHE A 83 6.89 -6.04 -7.81
CA PHE A 83 8.17 -5.50 -7.33
C PHE A 83 8.00 -4.27 -6.43
N ALA A 84 6.96 -3.45 -6.63
CA ALA A 84 6.68 -2.30 -5.77
C ALA A 84 6.17 -2.71 -4.37
N VAL A 85 5.31 -3.74 -4.30
CA VAL A 85 4.67 -4.20 -3.06
C VAL A 85 5.53 -5.19 -2.29
N PHE A 86 6.07 -6.22 -2.96
CA PHE A 86 6.86 -7.30 -2.35
C PHE A 86 8.36 -7.10 -2.48
N GLY A 87 8.82 -6.34 -3.48
CA GLY A 87 10.22 -5.98 -3.55
C GLY A 87 10.57 -5.12 -2.35
N ARG A 88 11.63 -5.51 -1.62
CA ARG A 88 12.30 -4.62 -0.67
C ARG A 88 12.52 -3.31 -1.39
N THR A 89 11.83 -2.25 -0.98
CA THR A 89 11.92 -0.92 -1.59
C THR A 89 13.38 -0.66 -1.92
N PRO A 90 13.77 -0.59 -3.21
CA PRO A 90 15.17 -0.43 -3.56
C PRO A 90 15.69 0.77 -2.79
N ARG A 91 16.78 0.59 -2.02
CA ARG A 91 17.33 1.66 -1.16
C ARG A 91 17.56 2.95 -1.94
N PHE A 92 17.71 2.85 -3.26
CA PHE A 92 17.76 3.95 -4.20
C PHE A 92 16.50 4.84 -4.20
N ILE A 93 15.29 4.26 -4.28
CA ILE A 93 14.01 4.99 -4.29
C ILE A 93 13.76 5.68 -2.94
N SER A 94 14.02 4.98 -1.83
CA SER A 94 13.91 5.58 -0.49
C SER A 94 14.90 6.74 -0.31
N ARG A 95 16.16 6.59 -0.76
CA ARG A 95 17.15 7.67 -0.73
C ARG A 95 16.76 8.83 -1.64
N TRP A 96 16.18 8.57 -2.81
CA TRP A 96 15.70 9.61 -3.72
C TRP A 96 14.54 10.41 -3.12
N GLN A 97 13.56 9.73 -2.51
CA GLN A 97 12.46 10.41 -1.81
C GLN A 97 12.96 11.29 -0.66
N VAL A 98 13.91 10.79 0.15
CA VAL A 98 14.52 11.59 1.23
C VAL A 98 15.25 12.82 0.69
N ARG A 99 15.91 12.74 -0.47
CA ARG A 99 16.56 13.90 -1.11
C ARG A 99 15.53 14.92 -1.58
N LYS A 100 14.44 14.47 -2.23
CA LYS A 100 13.37 15.36 -2.70
C LYS A 100 12.64 16.06 -1.56
N MET A 101 12.37 15.36 -0.45
CA MET A 101 11.80 16.01 0.75
C MET A 101 12.72 17.07 1.35
N ARG A 102 14.05 16.83 1.37
CA ARG A 102 15.02 17.84 1.81
C ARG A 102 15.08 19.04 0.87
N GLN A 103 14.90 18.84 -0.44
CA GLN A 103 14.84 19.94 -1.40
C GLN A 103 13.59 20.80 -1.18
N LEU A 104 12.41 20.19 -1.03
CA LEU A 104 11.17 20.92 -0.75
C LEU A 104 11.26 21.71 0.56
N ARG A 105 11.81 21.13 1.63
CA ARG A 105 12.00 21.84 2.90
C ARG A 105 12.94 23.04 2.79
N ARG A 106 13.93 22.99 1.90
CA ARG A 106 14.88 24.10 1.68
C ARG A 106 14.29 25.22 0.81
N GLN A 107 13.17 24.96 0.12
CA GLN A 107 12.47 25.94 -0.70
C GLN A 107 11.33 26.67 0.04
N MET A 108 10.97 26.22 1.24
CA MET A 108 10.09 26.93 2.19
C MET A 108 10.94 27.69 3.20
#